data_AF-A0A8T2W656-F1
#
_entry.id   AF-A0A8T2W656-F1
#
_cell.length_a   1.000
_cell.length_b   1.000
_cell.length_c   1.000
_cell.angle_alpha   90.00
_cell.angle_beta   90.00
_cell.angle_gamma   90.00
#
_symmetry.space_group_name_H-M   'P 1'
#
loop_
_entity.id
_entity.type
_entity.pdbx_description
1 polymer ?
#
loop_
_entity_poly.entity_id
_entity_poly.type
_entity_poly.pdbx_seq_one_letter_code
_entity_poly.pdbx_strand_id
1 'polypeptide(L)'
;MPALTGQMRAQTPFTKSVNTTTARATQQRAVCASKPNTNNKNHLAATITGAAALHTTLLATPALAASEAISTIADGSTVTLALGGGAAIAALSAALIATDPQKRRAAQMEQTGGDELEAVKNYFNTAGYDRWRKIYGETDEVNKVQMDIRQGHAQTVEKVLKWVDEEGGVKDLTVCDAGCGTGSLAVPLALRGAAVSASDISSAMANEAKLRYENALKNGAKAPKTAPVFEAMDLESCSGKYNTVTCLDVMIHYPQDKADAMISHLASLSEDRLIISFAPKTLAYSILKRIGELFPGPSKATRAYLHKEDDVEAALARAGFKVTKREMTATSFYFSRLLEAKRV
;
A
#
# COMPACT_ATOMS: atom_id res chain seq x y z
N MET A 1 -3.97 -25.67 73.16
CA MET A 1 -5.23 -26.36 72.80
C MET A 1 -5.28 -26.46 71.29
N PRO A 2 -5.62 -27.62 70.72
CA PRO A 2 -4.67 -28.37 69.87
C PRO A 2 -4.98 -28.40 68.36
N ALA A 3 -4.01 -28.97 67.64
CA ALA A 3 -4.02 -29.42 66.26
C ALA A 3 -5.16 -30.40 65.91
N LEU A 4 -5.50 -30.45 64.61
CA LEU A 4 -6.07 -31.59 63.87
C LEU A 4 -5.81 -31.29 62.37
N THR A 5 -4.79 -31.83 61.68
CA THR A 5 -4.68 -33.16 61.05
C THR A 5 -5.96 -33.74 60.46
N GLY A 6 -5.94 -34.00 59.15
CA GLY A 6 -6.91 -34.84 58.43
C GLY A 6 -6.77 -34.66 56.90
N GLN A 7 -5.78 -35.29 56.28
CA GLN A 7 -5.86 -36.60 55.59
C GLN A 7 -6.31 -36.54 54.11
N MET A 8 -5.45 -37.14 53.30
CA MET A 8 -5.55 -37.47 51.88
C MET A 8 -6.84 -38.25 51.52
N ARG A 9 -7.36 -38.03 50.31
CA ARG A 9 -7.83 -39.13 49.46
C ARG A 9 -7.72 -38.77 47.98
N ALA A 10 -6.81 -39.46 47.31
CA ALA A 10 -6.77 -39.59 45.86
C ALA A 10 -7.96 -40.44 45.38
N GLN A 11 -8.66 -40.00 44.34
CA GLN A 11 -9.53 -40.84 43.53
C GLN A 11 -9.49 -40.39 42.05
N THR A 12 -8.84 -41.20 41.23
CA THR A 12 -9.07 -41.38 39.78
C THR A 12 -9.01 -42.89 39.53
N PRO A 13 -9.57 -43.44 38.44
CA PRO A 13 -10.48 -42.89 37.44
C PRO A 13 -11.77 -43.73 37.31
N PHE A 14 -12.82 -43.18 36.68
CA PHE A 14 -13.98 -43.98 36.25
C PHE A 14 -14.06 -43.99 34.73
N THR A 15 -13.83 -45.18 34.18
CA THR A 15 -14.04 -45.57 32.78
C THR A 15 -15.53 -45.74 32.49
N LYS A 16 -16.01 -45.20 31.37
CA LYS A 16 -17.16 -45.77 30.65
C LYS A 16 -16.85 -45.82 29.16
N SER A 17 -16.91 -47.04 28.63
CA SER A 17 -16.86 -47.35 27.20
C SER A 17 -18.21 -47.05 26.56
N VAL A 18 -18.17 -46.57 25.32
CA VAL A 18 -19.27 -46.74 24.36
C VAL A 18 -18.63 -47.08 23.01
N ASN A 19 -18.91 -48.31 22.56
CA ASN A 19 -18.67 -48.79 21.20
C ASN A 19 -19.74 -48.22 20.27
N THR A 20 -19.35 -47.75 19.08
CA THR A 20 -20.21 -47.87 17.89
C THR A 20 -19.38 -47.74 16.60
N THR A 21 -19.19 -48.91 15.97
CA THR A 21 -19.33 -49.21 14.53
C THR A 21 -18.58 -48.35 13.49
N THR A 22 -17.46 -48.90 13.05
CA THR A 22 -16.73 -48.64 11.79
C THR A 22 -17.58 -48.90 10.54
N ALA A 23 -17.64 -47.92 9.63
CA ALA A 23 -17.98 -48.11 8.22
C ALA A 23 -16.73 -47.87 7.35
N ARG A 24 -16.33 -48.89 6.59
CA ARG A 24 -15.25 -48.88 5.59
C ARG A 24 -15.67 -48.06 4.37
N ALA A 25 -14.79 -47.15 3.93
CA ALA A 25 -14.86 -46.57 2.59
C ALA A 25 -13.89 -47.31 1.65
N THR A 26 -14.44 -47.88 0.58
CA THR A 26 -13.77 -48.67 -0.43
C THR A 26 -13.12 -47.77 -1.49
N GLN A 27 -11.86 -48.05 -1.84
CA GLN A 27 -11.16 -47.48 -2.99
C GLN A 27 -11.88 -47.79 -4.30
N GLN A 28 -12.02 -46.80 -5.19
CA GLN A 28 -12.19 -47.04 -6.62
C GLN A 28 -11.25 -46.17 -7.46
N ARG A 29 -10.67 -46.84 -8.46
CA ARG A 29 -9.58 -46.43 -9.34
C ARG A 29 -10.01 -45.41 -10.40
N ALA A 30 -9.04 -44.61 -10.81
CA ALA A 30 -9.05 -43.81 -12.03
C ALA A 30 -9.20 -44.67 -13.29
N VAL A 31 -10.00 -44.19 -14.25
CA VAL A 31 -9.99 -44.63 -15.65
C VAL A 31 -9.90 -43.38 -16.52
N CYS A 32 -8.88 -43.38 -17.39
CA CYS A 32 -8.61 -42.39 -18.42
C CYS A 32 -9.44 -42.75 -19.67
N ALA A 33 -10.08 -41.78 -20.33
CA ALA A 33 -10.59 -41.95 -21.68
C ALA A 33 -10.62 -40.62 -22.45
N SER A 34 -10.27 -40.73 -23.72
CA SER A 34 -9.86 -39.74 -24.71
C SER A 34 -10.99 -38.91 -25.36
N LYS A 35 -10.57 -37.79 -25.98
CA LYS A 35 -11.29 -36.81 -26.84
C LYS A 35 -12.24 -37.43 -27.89
N PRO A 36 -13.14 -36.63 -28.49
CA PRO A 36 -12.79 -36.10 -29.80
C PRO A 36 -13.13 -34.62 -30.06
N ASN A 37 -12.50 -34.16 -31.14
CA ASN A 37 -12.37 -32.85 -31.74
C ASN A 37 -13.49 -32.62 -32.79
N THR A 38 -14.07 -31.42 -32.88
CA THR A 38 -14.68 -30.94 -34.14
C THR A 38 -14.60 -29.41 -34.28
N ASN A 39 -13.79 -28.99 -35.25
CA ASN A 39 -13.91 -27.74 -35.98
C ASN A 39 -15.29 -27.66 -36.65
N ASN A 40 -15.90 -26.46 -36.71
CA ASN A 40 -16.66 -26.11 -37.91
C ASN A 40 -16.59 -24.61 -38.22
N LYS A 41 -15.99 -24.30 -39.37
CA LYS A 41 -16.08 -23.01 -40.07
C LYS A 41 -17.36 -23.04 -40.88
N ASN A 42 -18.12 -21.95 -40.94
CA ASN A 42 -19.03 -21.70 -42.06
C ASN A 42 -18.97 -20.24 -42.50
N HIS A 43 -18.61 -20.08 -43.77
CA HIS A 43 -18.80 -18.91 -44.61
C HIS A 43 -20.27 -18.83 -45.05
N LEU A 44 -20.80 -17.62 -45.22
CA LEU A 44 -21.78 -17.25 -46.26
C LEU A 44 -21.80 -15.71 -46.34
N ALA A 45 -21.15 -15.11 -47.32
CA ALA A 45 -21.66 -14.76 -48.66
C ALA A 45 -22.45 -13.43 -48.65
N ALA A 46 -21.86 -12.47 -49.36
CA ALA A 46 -22.37 -11.15 -49.62
C ALA A 46 -23.51 -11.18 -50.66
N THR A 47 -24.51 -10.31 -50.47
CA THR A 47 -25.42 -9.88 -51.53
C THR A 47 -25.49 -8.36 -51.49
N ILE A 48 -25.10 -7.76 -52.62
CA ILE A 48 -25.17 -6.32 -52.91
C ILE A 48 -26.46 -6.08 -53.70
N THR A 49 -27.32 -5.20 -53.21
CA THR A 49 -28.28 -4.43 -54.01
C THR A 49 -28.67 -3.18 -53.22
N GLY A 50 -28.48 -2.02 -53.84
CA GLY A 50 -28.56 -0.71 -53.17
C GLY A 50 -29.92 -0.03 -53.20
N ALA A 51 -29.98 1.13 -52.55
CA ALA A 51 -30.50 2.39 -53.10
C ALA A 51 -30.47 3.51 -52.04
N ALA A 52 -30.26 4.74 -52.52
CA ALA A 52 -30.74 6.03 -52.01
C ALA A 52 -29.95 6.75 -50.88
N ALA A 53 -29.10 7.67 -51.36
CA ALA A 53 -29.13 9.11 -51.09
C ALA A 53 -28.84 9.67 -49.69
N LEU A 54 -27.70 10.38 -49.66
CA LEU A 54 -27.18 11.37 -48.73
C LEU A 54 -28.23 12.37 -48.18
N HIS A 55 -28.28 12.51 -46.86
CA HIS A 55 -27.86 13.74 -46.13
C HIS A 55 -28.13 13.53 -44.63
N THR A 56 -27.07 13.39 -43.83
CA THR A 56 -27.18 13.57 -42.38
C THR A 56 -25.89 14.20 -41.90
N THR A 57 -26.00 15.44 -41.46
CA THR A 57 -24.93 16.25 -40.84
C THR A 57 -24.31 15.48 -39.67
N LEU A 58 -23.03 15.13 -39.82
CA LEU A 58 -22.22 14.59 -38.73
C LEU A 58 -21.92 15.75 -37.76
N LEU A 59 -22.51 15.72 -36.57
CA LEU A 59 -22.06 16.53 -35.45
C LEU A 59 -20.65 16.05 -35.10
N ALA A 60 -19.64 16.82 -35.53
CA ALA A 60 -18.27 16.65 -35.08
C ALA A 60 -18.24 16.83 -33.56
N THR A 61 -17.81 15.78 -32.85
CA THR A 61 -17.55 15.81 -31.42
C THR A 61 -16.39 16.77 -31.12
N PRO A 62 -16.35 17.44 -29.96
CA PRO A 62 -15.34 18.47 -29.66
C PRO A 62 -13.92 17.91 -29.46
N ALA A 63 -13.73 16.59 -29.56
CA ALA A 63 -12.47 15.92 -29.30
C ALA A 63 -11.45 16.05 -30.44
N LEU A 64 -11.89 16.28 -31.68
CA LEU A 64 -10.97 16.34 -32.84
C LEU A 64 -10.32 17.70 -33.03
N ALA A 65 -10.95 18.79 -32.61
CA ALA A 65 -10.40 20.15 -32.73
C ALA A 65 -9.29 20.45 -31.70
N ALA A 66 -9.17 19.66 -30.63
CA ALA A 66 -8.15 19.85 -29.60
C ALA A 66 -6.77 19.33 -30.02
N SER A 67 -6.71 18.42 -31.00
CA SER A 67 -5.46 17.77 -31.41
C SER A 67 -4.63 18.62 -32.38
N GLU A 68 -5.27 19.49 -33.17
CA GLU A 68 -4.57 20.33 -34.15
C GLU A 68 -3.98 21.62 -33.54
N ALA A 69 -4.45 22.05 -32.37
CA ALA A 69 -3.91 23.24 -31.70
C ALA A 69 -2.63 22.98 -30.88
N ILE A 70 -2.27 21.71 -30.65
CA ILE A 70 -1.15 21.33 -29.76
C ILE A 70 0.17 21.15 -30.52
N SER A 71 0.14 20.85 -31.82
CA SER A 71 1.36 20.63 -32.61
C SER A 71 2.13 21.91 -32.95
N THR A 72 1.49 23.08 -32.88
CA THR A 72 2.09 24.38 -33.23
C THR A 72 2.79 25.09 -32.07
N ILE A 73 2.75 24.54 -30.84
CA ILE A 73 3.34 25.16 -29.64
C ILE A 73 4.74 24.58 -29.33
N ALA A 74 5.14 23.49 -29.98
CA ALA A 74 6.37 22.75 -29.69
C ALA A 74 7.65 23.38 -30.28
N ASP A 75 7.55 24.29 -31.24
CA ASP A 75 8.70 25.02 -31.77
C ASP A 75 8.72 26.44 -31.22
N GLY A 76 9.66 26.70 -30.29
CA GLY A 76 9.77 27.92 -29.49
C GLY A 76 10.05 29.22 -30.26
N SER A 77 9.13 29.65 -31.13
CA SER A 77 9.17 30.93 -31.82
C SER A 77 7.92 31.74 -31.47
N THR A 78 8.13 32.87 -30.79
CA THR A 78 7.21 34.02 -30.65
C THR A 78 5.72 33.71 -30.51
N VAL A 79 5.20 33.85 -29.29
CA VAL A 79 3.76 33.92 -29.01
C VAL A 79 3.17 35.11 -29.77
N THR A 80 2.66 34.86 -30.98
CA THR A 80 1.80 35.80 -31.67
C THR A 80 0.40 35.50 -31.17
N LEU A 81 -0.14 36.39 -30.32
CA LEU A 81 -1.54 36.35 -29.89
C LEU A 81 -2.41 36.56 -31.14
N ALA A 82 -2.74 35.47 -31.83
CA ALA A 82 -3.75 35.50 -32.87
C ALA A 82 -5.11 35.72 -32.19
N LEU A 83 -5.59 36.96 -32.28
CA LEU A 83 -6.96 37.38 -31.97
C LEU A 83 -7.95 36.46 -32.69
N GLY A 84 -8.45 35.45 -31.97
CA GLY A 84 -9.34 34.44 -32.50
C GLY A 84 -10.24 33.86 -31.41
N GLY A 85 -11.22 34.65 -30.98
CA GLY A 85 -12.39 34.20 -30.21
C GLY A 85 -12.15 33.88 -28.73
N GLY A 86 -12.97 34.45 -27.84
CA GLY A 86 -12.93 34.18 -26.40
C GLY A 86 -13.02 32.69 -26.01
N ALA A 87 -13.41 31.81 -26.93
CA ALA A 87 -13.41 30.36 -26.76
C ALA A 87 -12.01 29.73 -26.65
N ALA A 88 -10.99 30.21 -27.37
CA ALA A 88 -9.64 29.64 -27.31
C ALA A 88 -8.92 29.99 -25.99
N ILE A 89 -9.10 31.23 -25.52
CA ILE A 89 -8.59 31.67 -24.21
C ILE A 89 -9.37 30.99 -23.08
N ALA A 90 -10.69 30.84 -23.20
CA ALA A 90 -11.50 30.13 -22.22
C ALA A 90 -11.19 28.63 -22.19
N ALA A 91 -10.90 27.98 -23.33
CA ALA A 91 -10.52 26.57 -23.39
C ALA A 91 -9.13 26.32 -22.79
N LEU A 92 -8.14 27.17 -23.09
CA LEU A 92 -6.81 27.09 -22.49
C LEU A 92 -6.88 27.39 -20.98
N SER A 93 -7.68 28.39 -20.57
CA SER A 93 -7.93 28.70 -19.16
C SER A 93 -8.68 27.57 -18.46
N ALA A 94 -9.68 26.96 -19.09
CA ALA A 94 -10.41 25.81 -18.55
C ALA A 94 -9.51 24.56 -18.46
N ALA A 95 -8.59 24.35 -19.41
CA ALA A 95 -7.60 23.29 -19.36
C ALA A 95 -6.54 23.56 -18.27
N LEU A 96 -6.08 24.80 -18.09
CA LEU A 96 -5.23 25.23 -16.98
C LEU A 96 -5.93 25.10 -15.62
N ILE A 97 -7.24 25.40 -15.56
CA ILE A 97 -8.08 25.24 -14.37
C ILE A 97 -8.36 23.76 -14.07
N ALA A 98 -8.56 22.92 -15.09
CA ALA A 98 -8.74 21.47 -14.94
C ALA A 98 -7.43 20.76 -14.56
N THR A 99 -6.28 21.33 -14.94
CA THR A 99 -4.96 20.85 -14.52
C THR A 99 -4.52 21.43 -13.17
N ASP A 100 -5.18 22.48 -12.68
CA ASP A 100 -4.88 23.15 -11.41
C ASP A 100 -4.82 22.15 -10.24
N PRO A 101 -3.62 21.86 -9.72
CA PRO A 101 -3.43 20.95 -8.61
C PRO A 101 -4.17 21.40 -7.36
N GLN A 102 -4.40 22.70 -7.16
CA GLN A 102 -5.06 23.23 -5.96
C GLN A 102 -6.58 23.01 -6.00
N LYS A 103 -7.25 23.20 -7.14
CA LYS A 103 -8.68 22.89 -7.28
C LYS A 103 -8.99 21.40 -7.16
N ARG A 104 -8.13 20.53 -7.71
CA ARG A 104 -8.28 19.07 -7.51
C ARG A 104 -8.12 18.67 -6.05
N ARG A 105 -7.19 19.31 -5.33
CA ARG A 105 -7.02 19.12 -3.87
C ARG A 105 -8.26 19.58 -3.10
N ALA A 106 -8.83 20.73 -3.46
CA ALA A 106 -10.06 21.22 -2.85
C ALA A 106 -11.25 20.26 -3.08
N ALA A 107 -11.41 19.75 -4.31
CA ALA A 107 -12.47 18.79 -4.63
C ALA A 107 -12.33 17.45 -3.88
N GLN A 108 -11.11 16.95 -3.69
CA GLN A 108 -10.86 15.75 -2.88
C GLN A 108 -11.11 16.00 -1.38
N MET A 109 -10.76 17.18 -0.87
CA MET A 109 -11.07 17.58 0.52
C MET A 109 -12.58 17.71 0.77
N GLU A 110 -13.31 18.24 -0.21
CA GLU A 110 -14.77 18.40 -0.13
C GLU A 110 -15.50 17.05 -0.13
N GLN A 111 -14.98 16.05 -0.85
CA GLN A 111 -15.56 14.70 -0.87
C GLN A 111 -15.46 13.93 0.45
N THR A 112 -14.50 14.25 1.31
CA THR A 112 -14.32 13.58 2.62
C THR A 112 -14.63 14.49 3.81
N GLY A 113 -15.22 15.66 3.56
CA GLY A 113 -15.48 16.64 4.63
C GLY A 113 -14.22 17.13 5.35
N GLY A 114 -13.03 16.94 4.75
CA GLY A 114 -11.74 17.24 5.36
C GLY A 114 -11.15 16.12 6.24
N ASP A 115 -11.78 14.95 6.34
CA ASP A 115 -11.20 13.81 7.05
C ASP A 115 -10.17 13.10 6.16
N GLU A 116 -8.88 13.35 6.44
CA GLU A 116 -7.77 12.71 5.72
C GLU A 116 -7.67 11.20 6.01
N LEU A 117 -8.06 10.76 7.21
CA LEU A 117 -8.01 9.35 7.61
C LEU A 117 -9.02 8.53 6.80
N GLU A 118 -10.25 9.02 6.70
CA GLU A 118 -11.30 8.39 5.90
C GLU A 118 -10.94 8.38 4.40
N ALA A 119 -10.36 9.47 3.89
CA ALA A 119 -9.89 9.55 2.51
C ALA A 119 -8.86 8.46 2.17
N VAL A 120 -7.86 8.28 3.05
CA VAL A 120 -6.82 7.26 2.90
C VAL A 120 -7.43 5.86 2.97
N LYS A 121 -8.30 5.61 3.95
CA LYS A 121 -9.00 4.32 4.12
C LYS A 121 -9.80 3.94 2.87
N ASN A 122 -10.62 4.86 2.36
CA ASN A 122 -11.48 4.60 1.19
C ASN A 122 -10.65 4.34 -0.07
N TYR A 123 -9.55 5.08 -0.25
CA TYR A 123 -8.62 4.83 -1.35
C TYR A 123 -8.02 3.42 -1.30
N PHE A 124 -7.46 3.02 -0.16
CA PHE A 124 -6.79 1.72 -0.01
C PHE A 124 -7.75 0.53 0.15
N ASN A 125 -9.06 0.75 0.30
CA ASN A 125 -10.07 -0.32 0.22
C ASN A 125 -10.63 -0.52 -1.21
N THR A 126 -10.29 0.37 -2.16
CA THR A 126 -10.83 0.33 -3.53
C THR A 126 -9.70 0.37 -4.58
N ALA A 127 -9.61 1.43 -5.38
CA ALA A 127 -8.64 1.54 -6.47
C ALA A 127 -7.17 1.51 -5.99
N GLY A 128 -6.92 1.94 -4.76
CA GLY A 128 -5.59 1.86 -4.15
C GLY A 128 -5.16 0.43 -3.90
N TYR A 129 -6.05 -0.42 -3.39
CA TYR A 129 -5.76 -1.83 -3.12
C TYR A 129 -5.22 -2.53 -4.38
N ASP A 130 -5.98 -2.52 -5.47
CA ASP A 130 -5.61 -3.24 -6.69
C ASP A 130 -4.27 -2.76 -7.26
N ARG A 131 -4.03 -1.44 -7.21
CA ARG A 131 -2.78 -0.85 -7.68
C ARG A 131 -1.60 -1.26 -6.82
N TRP A 132 -1.70 -1.08 -5.51
CA TRP A 132 -0.58 -1.29 -4.59
C TRP A 132 -0.30 -2.76 -4.34
N ARG A 133 -1.32 -3.62 -4.34
CA ARG A 133 -1.15 -5.07 -4.34
C ARG A 133 -0.34 -5.56 -5.54
N LYS A 134 -0.58 -5.00 -6.74
CA LYS A 134 0.23 -5.30 -7.94
C LYS A 134 1.65 -4.76 -7.77
N ILE A 135 1.83 -3.50 -7.33
CA ILE A 135 3.15 -2.91 -7.13
C ILE A 135 3.97 -3.70 -6.11
N TYR A 136 3.40 -4.12 -4.99
CA TYR A 136 4.11 -4.89 -3.97
C TYR A 136 4.10 -6.41 -4.21
N GLY A 137 3.40 -6.87 -5.25
CA GLY A 137 3.35 -8.28 -5.63
C GLY A 137 4.44 -8.67 -6.63
N GLU A 138 4.39 -9.92 -7.08
CA GLU A 138 5.39 -10.53 -7.98
C GLU A 138 5.00 -10.45 -9.46
N THR A 139 3.82 -9.92 -9.80
CA THR A 139 3.37 -9.82 -11.20
C THR A 139 4.21 -8.84 -12.01
N ASP A 140 4.53 -9.18 -13.26
CA ASP A 140 5.19 -8.28 -14.21
C ASP A 140 4.22 -7.31 -14.90
N GLU A 141 2.92 -7.36 -14.57
CA GLU A 141 1.90 -6.45 -15.09
C GLU A 141 1.95 -5.05 -14.44
N VAL A 142 3.13 -4.43 -14.43
CA VAL A 142 3.35 -3.07 -13.93
C VAL A 142 4.11 -2.24 -14.96
N ASN A 143 3.82 -0.95 -15.02
CA ASN A 143 4.59 -0.05 -15.89
C ASN A 143 5.97 0.28 -15.30
N LYS A 144 6.86 0.90 -16.08
CA LYS A 144 8.23 1.24 -15.65
C LYS A 144 8.28 2.07 -14.36
N VAL A 145 7.36 3.00 -14.18
CA VAL A 145 7.28 3.85 -12.97
C VAL A 145 6.87 3.01 -11.76
N GLN A 146 5.87 2.15 -11.92
CA GLN A 146 5.42 1.24 -10.87
C GLN A 146 6.50 0.21 -10.50
N MET A 147 7.26 -0.27 -11.48
CA MET A 147 8.41 -1.16 -11.25
C MET A 147 9.52 -0.44 -10.48
N ASP A 148 9.85 0.80 -10.83
CA ASP A 148 10.83 1.61 -10.08
C ASP A 148 10.38 1.84 -8.63
N ILE A 149 9.08 2.10 -8.41
CA ILE A 149 8.48 2.20 -7.07
C ILE A 149 8.57 0.86 -6.30
N ARG A 150 8.27 -0.26 -6.95
CA ARG A 150 8.41 -1.61 -6.36
C ARG A 150 9.84 -1.84 -5.88
N GLN A 151 10.82 -1.57 -6.75
CA GLN A 151 12.23 -1.77 -6.45
C GLN A 151 12.70 -0.84 -5.32
N GLY A 152 12.30 0.43 -5.34
CA GLY A 152 12.58 1.36 -4.26
C GLY A 152 12.00 0.91 -2.91
N HIS A 153 10.73 0.53 -2.88
CA HIS A 153 10.10 0.03 -1.65
C HIS A 153 10.80 -1.24 -1.13
N ALA A 154 11.13 -2.20 -2.01
CA ALA A 154 11.86 -3.41 -1.63
C ALA A 154 13.23 -3.08 -1.01
N GLN A 155 13.98 -2.13 -1.59
CA GLN A 155 15.26 -1.66 -1.01
C GLN A 155 15.08 -1.05 0.38
N THR A 156 14.02 -0.29 0.63
CA THR A 156 13.73 0.26 1.97
C THR A 156 13.44 -0.85 2.98
N VAL A 157 12.62 -1.84 2.61
CA VAL A 157 12.33 -3.01 3.45
C VAL A 157 13.61 -3.80 3.75
N GLU A 158 14.43 -4.07 2.73
CA GLU A 158 15.70 -4.77 2.87
C GLU A 158 16.67 -4.07 3.82
N LYS A 159 16.74 -2.73 3.79
CA LYS A 159 17.56 -1.95 4.73
C LYS A 159 17.11 -2.13 6.18
N VAL A 160 15.80 -2.14 6.44
CA VAL A 160 15.27 -2.39 7.78
C VAL A 160 15.58 -3.81 8.24
N LEU A 161 15.38 -4.81 7.38
CA LEU A 161 15.71 -6.21 7.70
C LEU A 161 17.21 -6.37 7.97
N LYS A 162 18.06 -5.70 7.18
CA LYS A 162 19.51 -5.67 7.40
C LYS A 162 19.87 -5.06 8.76
N TRP A 163 19.31 -3.91 9.13
CA TRP A 163 19.54 -3.32 10.46
C TRP A 163 19.13 -4.26 11.59
N VAL A 164 17.97 -4.91 11.44
CA VAL A 164 17.49 -5.92 12.39
C VAL A 164 18.48 -7.08 12.52
N ASP A 165 18.96 -7.62 11.41
CA ASP A 165 19.85 -8.78 11.39
C ASP A 165 21.25 -8.42 11.96
N GLU A 166 21.78 -7.22 11.65
CA GLU A 166 23.06 -6.71 12.18
C GLU A 166 23.02 -6.44 13.70
N GLU A 167 21.83 -6.20 14.26
CA GLU A 167 21.63 -5.96 15.69
C GLU A 167 21.27 -7.23 16.49
N GLY A 168 21.54 -8.41 15.92
CA GLY A 168 21.31 -9.69 16.59
C GLY A 168 19.94 -10.32 16.32
N GLY A 169 19.17 -9.74 15.40
CA GLY A 169 17.88 -10.26 14.96
C GLY A 169 16.69 -9.83 15.82
N VAL A 170 15.53 -10.44 15.56
CA VAL A 170 14.24 -10.10 16.21
C VAL A 170 13.57 -11.32 16.85
N LYS A 171 14.32 -12.41 17.03
CA LYS A 171 13.77 -13.64 17.60
C LYS A 171 13.23 -13.39 19.00
N ASP A 172 11.99 -13.81 19.23
CA ASP A 172 11.26 -13.63 20.50
C ASP A 172 11.03 -12.16 20.92
N LEU A 173 11.34 -11.17 20.05
CA LEU A 173 11.02 -9.76 20.28
C LEU A 173 9.59 -9.44 19.81
N THR A 174 8.92 -8.53 20.52
CA THR A 174 7.62 -7.99 20.09
C THR A 174 7.84 -6.84 19.11
N VAL A 175 7.14 -6.90 17.97
CA VAL A 175 7.22 -5.88 16.93
C VAL A 175 5.82 -5.41 16.54
N CYS A 176 5.61 -4.10 16.51
CA CYS A 176 4.44 -3.47 15.89
C CYS A 176 4.81 -2.95 14.50
N ASP A 177 4.06 -3.36 13.47
CA ASP A 177 4.17 -2.81 12.10
C ASP A 177 2.90 -2.04 11.76
N ALA A 178 2.94 -0.72 11.95
CA ALA A 178 1.80 0.16 11.85
C ALA A 178 1.70 0.77 10.44
N GLY A 179 0.64 0.42 9.72
CA GLY A 179 0.50 0.64 8.29
C GLY A 179 1.25 -0.42 7.48
N CYS A 180 1.04 -1.70 7.81
CA CYS A 180 1.83 -2.82 7.28
C CYS A 180 1.63 -3.08 5.78
N GLY A 181 0.62 -2.45 5.13
CA GLY A 181 0.26 -2.69 3.75
C GLY A 181 0.01 -4.18 3.49
N THR A 182 0.63 -4.72 2.45
CA THR A 182 0.57 -6.16 2.12
C THR A 182 1.57 -7.01 2.92
N GLY A 183 2.08 -6.52 4.05
CA GLY A 183 2.99 -7.26 4.93
C GLY A 183 4.41 -7.42 4.40
N SER A 184 4.88 -6.52 3.54
CA SER A 184 6.24 -6.57 2.95
C SER A 184 7.33 -6.61 4.03
N LEU A 185 7.12 -5.93 5.17
CA LEU A 185 8.02 -5.98 6.33
C LEU A 185 7.54 -6.97 7.41
N ALA A 186 6.26 -6.91 7.80
CA ALA A 186 5.69 -7.78 8.82
C ALA A 186 5.94 -9.28 8.58
N VAL A 187 5.76 -9.77 7.35
CA VAL A 187 5.94 -11.19 7.01
C VAL A 187 7.39 -11.64 7.23
N PRO A 188 8.41 -11.02 6.62
CA PRO A 188 9.80 -11.43 6.84
C PRO A 188 10.29 -11.24 8.28
N LEU A 189 9.75 -10.29 9.05
CA LEU A 189 10.04 -10.17 10.49
C LEU A 189 9.45 -11.34 11.29
N ALA A 190 8.20 -11.71 11.01
CA ALA A 190 7.55 -12.86 11.63
C ALA A 190 8.33 -14.15 11.33
N LEU A 191 8.75 -14.36 10.06
CA LEU A 191 9.55 -15.53 9.67
C LEU A 191 10.96 -15.55 10.31
N ARG A 192 11.48 -14.39 10.73
CA ARG A 192 12.70 -14.29 11.57
C ARG A 192 12.46 -14.59 13.06
N GLY A 193 11.23 -14.89 13.45
CA GLY A 193 10.86 -15.29 14.80
C GLY A 193 10.37 -14.15 15.70
N ALA A 194 10.08 -12.97 15.15
CA ALA A 194 9.43 -11.90 15.90
C ALA A 194 7.97 -12.24 16.22
N ALA A 195 7.48 -11.79 17.38
CA ALA A 195 6.06 -11.74 17.69
C ALA A 195 5.48 -10.45 17.10
N VAL A 196 5.00 -10.54 15.85
CA VAL A 196 4.53 -9.38 15.07
C VAL A 196 3.04 -9.12 15.29
N SER A 197 2.72 -7.87 15.61
CA SER A 197 1.39 -7.28 15.54
C SER A 197 1.39 -6.24 14.43
N ALA A 198 0.70 -6.53 13.33
CA ALA A 198 0.66 -5.71 12.14
C ALA A 198 -0.75 -5.16 11.94
N SER A 199 -0.85 -3.86 11.68
CA SER A 199 -2.12 -3.19 11.43
C SER A 199 -2.07 -2.37 10.15
N ASP A 200 -3.19 -2.32 9.44
CA ASP A 200 -3.39 -1.38 8.34
C ASP A 200 -4.81 -0.83 8.39
N ILE A 201 -4.99 0.44 8.04
CA ILE A 201 -6.32 1.06 8.02
C ILE A 201 -7.24 0.43 6.96
N SER A 202 -6.65 -0.16 5.91
CA SER A 202 -7.35 -0.93 4.89
C SER A 202 -7.46 -2.40 5.31
N SER A 203 -8.71 -2.87 5.39
CA SER A 203 -8.96 -4.29 5.64
C SER A 203 -8.52 -5.15 4.46
N ALA A 204 -8.56 -4.62 3.23
CA ALA A 204 -8.05 -5.31 2.05
C ALA A 204 -6.53 -5.53 2.14
N MET A 205 -5.77 -4.54 2.62
CA MET A 205 -4.32 -4.64 2.83
C MET A 205 -3.97 -5.64 3.93
N ALA A 206 -4.58 -5.52 5.11
CA ALA A 206 -4.34 -6.43 6.22
C ALA A 206 -4.66 -7.89 5.87
N ASN A 207 -5.75 -8.12 5.11
CA ASN A 207 -6.10 -9.45 4.62
C ASN A 207 -5.09 -10.00 3.61
N GLU A 208 -4.60 -9.18 2.68
CA GLU A 208 -3.56 -9.58 1.73
C GLU A 208 -2.23 -9.90 2.45
N ALA A 209 -1.86 -9.15 3.48
CA ALA A 209 -0.69 -9.45 4.32
C ALA A 209 -0.81 -10.83 4.98
N LYS A 210 -1.97 -11.14 5.55
CA LYS A 210 -2.27 -12.47 6.10
C LYS A 210 -2.17 -13.57 5.04
N LEU A 211 -2.75 -13.36 3.86
CA LEU A 211 -2.67 -14.33 2.75
C LEU A 211 -1.22 -14.59 2.31
N ARG A 212 -0.39 -13.54 2.22
CA ARG A 212 1.03 -13.67 1.87
C ARG A 212 1.82 -14.45 2.92
N TYR A 213 1.56 -14.21 4.20
CA TYR A 213 2.13 -15.02 5.28
C TYR A 213 1.74 -16.50 5.15
N GLU A 214 0.44 -16.79 4.98
CA GLU A 214 -0.05 -18.16 4.81
C GLU A 214 0.55 -18.85 3.58
N ASN A 215 0.71 -18.13 2.47
CA ASN A 215 1.33 -18.64 1.26
C ASN A 215 2.83 -18.90 1.45
N ALA A 216 3.55 -18.05 2.19
CA ALA A 216 4.95 -18.31 2.53
C ALA A 216 5.09 -19.63 3.31
N LEU A 217 4.20 -19.91 4.27
CA LEU A 217 4.19 -21.18 5.00
C LEU A 217 3.89 -22.38 4.08
N LYS A 218 2.89 -22.25 3.18
CA LYS A 218 2.58 -23.30 2.19
C LYS A 218 3.75 -23.59 1.25
N ASN A 219 4.57 -22.57 0.97
CA ASN A 219 5.77 -22.67 0.14
C ASN A 219 7.03 -23.12 0.91
N GLY A 220 6.87 -23.58 2.16
CA GLY A 220 7.95 -24.22 2.92
C GLY A 220 8.69 -23.30 3.90
N ALA A 221 8.25 -22.05 4.10
CA ALA A 221 8.80 -21.21 5.15
C ALA A 221 8.52 -21.82 6.53
N LYS A 222 9.49 -21.74 7.44
CA LYS A 222 9.34 -22.25 8.81
C LYS A 222 8.37 -21.36 9.59
N ALA A 223 7.33 -21.97 10.16
CA ALA A 223 6.40 -21.27 11.03
C ALA A 223 7.12 -20.72 12.28
N PRO A 224 6.90 -19.45 12.64
CA PRO A 224 7.40 -18.88 13.89
C PRO A 224 6.70 -19.50 15.10
N LYS A 225 7.32 -19.32 16.28
CA LYS A 225 6.75 -19.74 17.56
C LYS A 225 5.43 -19.02 17.87
N THR A 226 5.36 -17.74 17.53
CA THR A 226 4.16 -16.91 17.67
C THR A 226 3.72 -16.51 16.27
N ALA A 227 2.49 -16.87 15.89
CA ALA A 227 1.93 -16.45 14.61
C ALA A 227 1.72 -14.92 14.61
N PRO A 228 2.05 -14.21 13.51
CA PRO A 228 1.78 -12.79 13.39
C PRO A 228 0.26 -12.52 13.38
N VAL A 229 -0.12 -11.39 13.96
CA VAL A 229 -1.49 -10.87 13.91
C VAL A 229 -1.56 -9.79 12.84
N PHE A 230 -2.59 -9.84 11.99
CA PHE A 230 -2.87 -8.84 10.96
C PHE A 230 -4.28 -8.28 11.18
N GLU A 231 -4.40 -6.99 11.43
CA GLU A 231 -5.67 -6.35 11.81
C GLU A 231 -5.98 -5.12 10.95
N ALA A 232 -7.27 -4.94 10.67
CA ALA A 232 -7.77 -3.73 10.03
C ALA A 232 -8.00 -2.66 11.11
N MET A 233 -7.03 -1.77 11.29
CA MET A 233 -7.01 -0.82 12.38
C MET A 233 -6.22 0.43 11.95
N ASP A 234 -6.73 1.61 12.30
CA ASP A 234 -5.95 2.82 12.11
C ASP A 234 -4.76 2.87 13.08
N LEU A 235 -3.77 3.68 12.71
CA LEU A 235 -2.52 3.80 13.46
C LEU A 235 -2.72 4.41 14.85
N GLU A 236 -3.72 5.28 15.03
CA GLU A 236 -4.01 5.97 16.30
C GLU A 236 -4.72 5.06 17.31
N SER A 237 -5.36 4.00 16.82
CA SER A 237 -6.02 2.97 17.63
C SER A 237 -5.08 1.83 18.04
N CYS A 238 -3.84 1.83 17.55
CA CYS A 238 -2.84 0.85 17.97
C CYS A 238 -2.58 0.99 19.48
N SER A 239 -2.40 -0.13 20.16
CA SER A 239 -2.26 -0.16 21.62
C SER A 239 -1.30 -1.24 22.08
N GLY A 240 -0.88 -1.18 23.34
CA GLY A 240 0.09 -2.11 23.92
C GLY A 240 1.51 -1.54 24.01
N LYS A 241 2.48 -2.44 24.19
CA LYS A 241 3.91 -2.13 24.30
C LYS A 241 4.72 -3.13 23.51
N TYR A 242 5.65 -2.63 22.71
CA TYR A 242 6.44 -3.41 21.78
C TYR A 242 7.90 -3.04 21.88
N ASN A 243 8.78 -4.02 21.79
CA ASN A 243 10.20 -3.78 21.84
C ASN A 243 10.66 -2.91 20.65
N THR A 244 10.12 -3.19 19.45
CA THR A 244 10.29 -2.35 18.26
C THR A 244 8.94 -1.94 17.68
N VAL A 245 8.80 -0.69 17.27
CA VAL A 245 7.68 -0.19 16.46
C VAL A 245 8.23 0.24 15.10
N THR A 246 7.50 -0.07 14.04
CA THR A 246 7.86 0.25 12.65
C THR A 246 6.69 0.95 11.97
N CYS A 247 6.97 1.94 11.12
CA CYS A 247 5.97 2.64 10.31
C CYS A 247 6.64 3.14 9.03
N LEU A 248 6.50 2.38 7.93
CA LEU A 248 7.21 2.62 6.68
C LEU A 248 6.28 3.17 5.59
N ASP A 249 6.69 4.26 4.96
CA ASP A 249 6.02 4.89 3.80
C ASP A 249 4.55 5.28 4.05
N VAL A 250 4.14 5.43 5.32
CA VAL A 250 2.78 5.82 5.72
C VAL A 250 2.64 7.34 5.82
N MET A 251 3.65 8.02 6.40
CA MET A 251 3.59 9.46 6.72
C MET A 251 3.36 10.34 5.48
N ILE A 252 3.77 9.88 4.30
CA ILE A 252 3.53 10.54 3.01
C ILE A 252 2.03 10.84 2.75
N HIS A 253 1.11 10.17 3.45
CA HIS A 253 -0.33 10.38 3.29
C HIS A 253 -0.91 11.47 4.20
N TYR A 254 -0.12 12.01 5.14
CA TYR A 254 -0.61 12.91 6.19
C TYR A 254 0.19 14.23 6.23
N PRO A 255 -0.46 15.36 6.57
CA PRO A 255 0.26 16.62 6.78
C PRO A 255 1.20 16.56 8.00
N GLN A 256 2.11 17.53 8.12
CA GLN A 256 3.18 17.51 9.13
C GLN A 256 2.66 17.42 10.58
N ASP A 257 1.61 18.18 10.92
CA ASP A 257 1.00 18.18 12.25
C ASP A 257 0.43 16.81 12.63
N LYS A 258 -0.19 16.12 11.67
CA LYS A 258 -0.66 14.74 11.85
C LYS A 258 0.51 13.76 11.94
N ALA A 259 1.53 13.89 11.09
CA ALA A 259 2.73 13.05 11.18
C ALA A 259 3.44 13.19 12.54
N ASP A 260 3.53 14.39 13.09
CA ASP A 260 4.08 14.63 14.44
C ASP A 260 3.25 13.93 15.52
N ALA A 261 1.92 13.98 15.44
CA ALA A 261 1.02 13.29 16.36
C ALA A 261 1.16 11.76 16.25
N MET A 262 1.24 11.23 15.02
CA MET A 262 1.49 9.82 14.74
C MET A 262 2.83 9.36 15.34
N ILE A 263 3.90 10.12 15.14
CA ILE A 263 5.22 9.84 15.73
C ILE A 263 5.12 9.77 17.26
N SER A 264 4.45 10.73 17.89
CA SER A 264 4.27 10.73 19.34
C SER A 264 3.51 9.49 19.82
N HIS A 265 2.45 9.08 19.10
CA HIS A 265 1.69 7.89 19.45
C HIS A 265 2.51 6.61 19.27
N LEU A 266 3.16 6.41 18.12
CA LEU A 266 4.03 5.26 17.86
C LEU A 266 5.19 5.15 18.87
N ALA A 267 5.80 6.28 19.21
CA ALA A 267 6.83 6.36 20.24
C ALA A 267 6.29 5.95 21.62
N SER A 268 5.01 6.21 21.91
CA SER A 268 4.37 5.76 23.15
C SER A 268 4.21 4.24 23.19
N LEU A 269 4.10 3.56 22.04
CA LEU A 269 3.95 2.10 21.95
C LEU A 269 5.32 1.38 21.98
N SER A 270 6.40 2.06 21.60
CA SER A 270 7.75 1.49 21.53
C SER A 270 8.44 1.48 22.90
N GLU A 271 9.09 0.39 23.29
CA GLU A 271 9.89 0.35 24.52
C GLU A 271 11.35 0.73 24.26
N ASP A 272 11.91 0.31 23.13
CA ASP A 272 13.34 0.50 22.82
C ASP A 272 13.56 1.19 21.47
N ARG A 273 12.97 0.66 20.39
CA ARG A 273 13.30 1.08 19.01
C ARG A 273 12.08 1.52 18.22
N LEU A 274 12.21 2.63 17.50
CA LEU A 274 11.22 3.13 16.55
C LEU A 274 11.90 3.30 15.18
N ILE A 275 11.40 2.62 14.15
CA ILE A 275 11.91 2.72 12.78
C ILE A 275 10.82 3.35 11.92
N ILE A 276 11.12 4.50 11.32
CA ILE A 276 10.15 5.24 10.50
C ILE A 276 10.76 5.62 9.16
N SER A 277 9.92 5.65 8.13
CA SER A 277 10.29 6.26 6.85
C SER A 277 9.28 7.28 6.35
N PHE A 278 9.78 8.25 5.61
CA PHE A 278 8.99 9.34 5.04
C PHE A 278 9.61 9.84 3.74
N ALA A 279 8.79 10.48 2.91
CA ALA A 279 9.28 11.18 1.72
C ALA A 279 9.92 12.51 2.14
N PRO A 280 11.25 12.69 1.96
CA PRO A 280 11.92 13.87 2.48
C PRO A 280 11.59 15.12 1.65
N LYS A 281 11.44 16.26 2.32
CA LYS A 281 11.22 17.56 1.69
C LYS A 281 12.54 18.18 1.24
N THR A 282 12.98 17.82 0.04
CA THR A 282 14.13 18.46 -0.64
C THR A 282 13.66 19.41 -1.75
N LEU A 283 14.53 20.32 -2.18
CA LEU A 283 14.23 21.23 -3.29
C LEU A 283 13.94 20.46 -4.58
N ALA A 284 14.80 19.48 -4.91
CA ALA A 284 14.64 18.64 -6.10
C ALA A 284 13.29 17.91 -6.11
N TYR A 285 12.88 17.32 -4.98
CA TYR A 285 11.62 16.58 -4.89
C TYR A 285 10.41 17.50 -4.87
N SER A 286 10.55 18.69 -4.30
CA SER A 286 9.51 19.72 -4.39
C SER A 286 9.28 20.16 -5.85
N ILE A 287 10.35 20.29 -6.63
CA ILE A 287 10.28 20.59 -8.07
C ILE A 287 9.69 19.41 -8.85
N LEU A 288 10.17 18.18 -8.66
CA LEU A 288 9.66 16.99 -9.35
C LEU A 288 8.17 16.77 -9.06
N LYS A 289 7.76 16.94 -7.80
CA LYS A 289 6.36 16.90 -7.38
C LYS A 289 5.54 17.98 -8.09
N ARG A 290 6.07 19.20 -8.18
CA ARG A 290 5.39 20.30 -8.87
C ARG A 290 5.23 20.03 -10.37
N ILE A 291 6.26 19.48 -11.01
CA ILE A 291 6.25 19.07 -12.41
C ILE A 291 5.22 17.93 -12.63
N GLY A 292 5.27 16.87 -11.82
CA GLY A 292 4.32 15.76 -11.90
C GLY A 292 2.87 16.16 -11.61
N GLU A 293 2.66 17.21 -10.81
CA GLU A 293 1.33 17.78 -10.57
C GLU A 293 0.70 18.44 -11.80
N LEU A 294 1.51 18.97 -12.72
CA LEU A 294 1.08 19.69 -13.92
C LEU A 294 0.63 18.76 -15.07
N PHE A 295 1.05 17.49 -15.08
CA PHE A 295 0.66 16.54 -16.14
C PHE A 295 -0.61 15.75 -15.77
N PRO A 296 -1.66 15.71 -16.60
CA PRO A 296 -2.88 14.95 -16.31
C PRO A 296 -2.62 13.44 -16.28
N GLY A 297 -3.24 12.71 -15.34
CA GLY A 297 -3.11 11.25 -15.31
C GLY A 297 -3.91 10.57 -14.18
N PRO A 298 -4.45 9.36 -14.41
CA PRO A 298 -5.24 8.59 -13.44
C PRO A 298 -4.41 8.05 -12.25
N SER A 299 -3.09 8.27 -12.23
CA SER A 299 -2.15 7.75 -11.23
C SER A 299 -1.96 8.65 -9.98
N LYS A 300 -2.68 9.77 -9.87
CA LYS A 300 -2.53 10.77 -8.78
C LYS A 300 -3.32 10.41 -7.51
N ALA A 301 -3.02 9.24 -6.98
CA ALA A 301 -4.00 8.48 -6.24
C ALA A 301 -4.12 8.80 -4.73
N THR A 302 -3.24 9.61 -4.16
CA THR A 302 -3.43 10.28 -2.86
C THR A 302 -2.52 11.51 -2.79
N ARG A 303 -2.90 12.50 -1.97
CA ARG A 303 -2.06 13.68 -1.72
C ARG A 303 -0.77 13.23 -1.03
N ALA A 304 0.35 13.30 -1.73
CA ALA A 304 1.66 13.03 -1.15
C ALA A 304 2.16 14.28 -0.39
N TYR A 305 2.50 14.11 0.88
CA TYR A 305 3.13 15.09 1.75
C TYR A 305 4.62 14.78 1.88
N LEU A 306 5.43 15.85 1.93
CA LEU A 306 6.87 15.74 2.11
C LEU A 306 7.21 16.33 3.47
N HIS A 307 8.05 15.64 4.23
CA HIS A 307 8.44 16.02 5.59
C HIS A 307 9.92 16.39 5.63
N LYS A 308 10.28 17.45 6.34
CA LYS A 308 11.71 17.75 6.56
C LYS A 308 12.26 16.76 7.58
N GLU A 309 13.48 16.33 7.37
CA GLU A 309 14.16 15.42 8.29
C GLU A 309 14.28 16.04 9.69
N ASP A 310 14.70 17.32 9.78
CA ASP A 310 14.81 18.04 11.06
C ASP A 310 13.48 18.10 11.85
N ASP A 311 12.34 18.27 11.15
CA ASP A 311 11.02 18.32 11.80
C ASP A 311 10.66 16.94 12.39
N VAL A 312 10.95 15.86 11.64
CA VAL A 312 10.74 14.48 12.08
C VAL A 312 11.67 14.11 13.23
N GLU A 313 12.96 14.47 13.16
CA GLU A 313 13.92 14.25 14.25
C GLU A 313 13.51 15.02 15.51
N ALA A 314 13.02 16.26 15.36
CA ALA A 314 12.52 17.03 16.48
C ALA A 314 11.28 16.38 17.12
N ALA A 315 10.37 15.81 16.32
CA ALA A 315 9.22 15.05 16.83
C ALA A 315 9.65 13.80 17.60
N LEU A 316 10.61 13.03 17.08
CA LEU A 316 11.20 11.89 17.77
C LEU A 316 11.87 12.30 19.08
N ALA A 317 12.66 13.38 19.07
CA ALA A 317 13.33 13.89 20.25
C ALA A 317 12.34 14.32 21.35
N ARG A 318 11.27 15.03 20.98
CA ARG A 318 10.18 15.38 21.91
C ARG A 318 9.51 14.15 22.52
N ALA A 319 9.47 13.04 21.81
CA ALA A 319 8.90 11.78 22.28
C ALA A 319 9.88 10.90 23.08
N GLY A 320 11.09 11.41 23.39
CA GLY A 320 12.10 10.67 24.15
C GLY A 320 12.86 9.64 23.31
N PHE A 321 13.08 9.92 22.02
CA PHE A 321 13.87 9.08 21.13
C PHE A 321 15.01 9.87 20.49
N LYS A 322 16.14 9.21 20.28
CA LYS A 322 17.30 9.74 19.56
C LYS A 322 17.58 8.91 18.32
N VAL A 323 17.73 9.57 17.18
CA VAL A 323 18.10 8.91 15.92
C VAL A 323 19.51 8.33 16.01
N THR A 324 19.63 7.03 15.74
CA THR A 324 20.88 6.24 15.79
C THR A 324 21.37 5.85 14.41
N LYS A 325 20.48 5.58 13.46
CA LYS A 325 20.83 5.25 12.07
C LYS A 325 19.99 6.04 11.08
N ARG A 326 20.59 6.30 9.92
CA ARG A 326 19.99 7.04 8.81
C ARG A 326 20.34 6.36 7.51
N GLU A 327 19.35 6.16 6.67
CA GLU A 327 19.49 5.62 5.31
C GLU A 327 18.62 6.42 4.35
N MET A 328 18.93 6.33 3.05
CA MET A 328 18.10 6.93 2.00
C MET A 328 17.92 5.93 0.88
N THR A 329 16.67 5.67 0.50
CA THR A 329 16.37 5.01 -0.77
C THR A 329 15.92 6.06 -1.76
N ALA A 330 16.66 6.21 -2.86
CA ALA A 330 16.36 7.16 -3.93
C ALA A 330 16.52 6.48 -5.28
N THR A 331 15.41 6.31 -5.99
CA THR A 331 15.35 5.81 -7.37
C THR A 331 14.86 6.94 -8.29
N SER A 332 14.31 6.61 -9.47
CA SER A 332 13.77 7.64 -10.37
C SER A 332 12.47 8.25 -9.84
N PHE A 333 11.63 7.43 -9.19
CA PHE A 333 10.28 7.80 -8.78
C PHE A 333 9.93 7.42 -7.33
N TYR A 334 10.87 6.84 -6.58
CA TYR A 334 10.69 6.50 -5.17
C TYR A 334 11.80 7.10 -4.31
N PHE A 335 11.38 7.79 -3.25
CA PHE A 335 12.26 8.52 -2.34
C PHE A 335 11.79 8.31 -0.91
N SER A 336 12.57 7.59 -0.12
CA SER A 336 12.23 7.25 1.26
C SER A 336 13.44 7.45 2.16
N ARG A 337 13.35 8.47 3.02
CA ARG A 337 14.30 8.71 4.11
C ARG A 337 13.92 7.75 5.24
N LEU A 338 14.87 6.93 5.67
CA LEU A 338 14.67 5.92 6.70
C LEU A 338 15.49 6.29 7.94
N LEU A 339 14.83 6.34 9.10
CA LEU A 339 15.44 6.62 10.39
C LEU A 339 15.20 5.46 11.35
N GLU A 340 16.24 5.05 12.06
CA GLU A 340 16.11 4.30 13.30
C GLU A 340 16.33 5.26 14.46
N ALA A 341 15.42 5.22 15.44
CA ALA A 341 15.57 5.94 16.69
C ALA A 341 15.46 4.99 17.89
N LYS A 342 16.27 5.24 18.90
CA LYS A 342 16.30 4.50 20.18
C LYS A 342 15.82 5.38 21.32
N ARG A 343 15.13 4.79 22.29
CA ARG A 343 14.63 5.49 23.48
C ARG A 343 15.79 6.04 24.32
N VAL A 344 15.63 7.26 24.84
CA VAL A 344 16.57 7.94 25.77
C VAL A 344 15.94 8.19 27.13
#